data_AF-A0A838WYP7-F1
#
_entry.id   AF-A0A838WYP7-F1
#
_cell.length_a   1.000
_cell.length_b   1.000
_cell.length_c   1.000
_cell.angle_alpha   90.00
_cell.angle_beta   90.00
_cell.angle_gamma   90.00
#
_symmetry.space_group_name_H-M   'P 1'
#
loop_
_entity.id
_entity.type
_entity.pdbx_description
1 polymer ?
#
loop_
_entity_poly.entity_id
_entity_poly.type
_entity_poly.pdbx_seq_one_letter_code
_entity_poly.pdbx_strand_id
1 'polypeptide(L)'
;MTWDVVEGGSISGFEQTPCEQEHRFEVSAREDLAAFPSSEFGPNAEIPSQTRQAQLREELCGASTLNYLAGVYDPNGRYSIASILPPAEAWERGDRTMLCGLQVTDASGTPTLTTGRAAEQDQARVLDAGQCAATDASSTLRAVDCAEPHHLEVTSVVSMAEVFPDHTPSVEEQDKYLGDVCTTAAQEYLGGEENLYQVALQPFWTALSAAAWEGGSRSVNCGLVYANNGQFATLTGSATAGRDGLRIDGNPPPERPERRPLRQNPESNAPVASANQEPGAQ
;
A
#
# COMPACT_ATOMS: atom_id res chain seq x y z
N MET A 1 -7.71 21.08 -1.92
CA MET A 1 -8.50 21.42 -0.73
C MET A 1 -7.90 20.72 0.46
N THR A 2 -7.80 21.43 1.58
CA THR A 2 -7.34 20.87 2.85
C THR A 2 -8.29 21.29 3.96
N TRP A 3 -8.25 20.55 5.08
CA TRP A 3 -9.04 20.80 6.28
C TRP A 3 -8.53 19.95 7.45
N ASP A 4 -8.95 20.35 8.65
CA ASP A 4 -8.73 19.60 9.89
C ASP A 4 -9.92 18.69 10.19
N VAL A 5 -9.63 17.49 10.68
CA VAL A 5 -10.62 16.57 11.24
C VAL A 5 -10.53 16.68 12.76
N VAL A 6 -11.56 17.22 13.40
CA VAL A 6 -11.59 17.42 14.85
C VAL A 6 -12.28 16.24 15.56
N GLU A 7 -12.23 16.24 16.90
CA GLU A 7 -12.81 15.18 17.73
C GLU A 7 -14.31 14.98 17.41
N GLY A 8 -14.70 13.72 17.16
CA GLY A 8 -16.05 13.38 16.70
C GLY A 8 -16.26 13.42 15.18
N GLY A 9 -15.21 13.69 14.39
CA GLY A 9 -15.22 13.58 12.93
C GLY A 9 -15.78 14.81 12.20
N SER A 10 -16.05 15.91 12.91
CA SER A 10 -16.40 17.17 12.26
C SER A 10 -15.18 17.81 11.60
N ILE A 11 -15.44 18.70 10.64
CA ILE A 11 -14.42 19.32 9.79
C ILE A 11 -14.31 20.81 10.13
N SER A 12 -13.09 21.34 10.18
CA SER A 12 -12.81 22.78 10.30
C SER A 12 -11.69 23.23 9.36
N GLY A 13 -11.55 24.53 9.13
CA GLY A 13 -10.44 25.07 8.33
C GLY A 13 -10.48 24.64 6.86
N PHE A 14 -11.68 24.44 6.29
CA PHE A 14 -11.82 24.03 4.90
C PHE A 14 -11.35 25.14 3.96
N GLU A 15 -10.24 24.92 3.26
CA GLU A 15 -9.62 25.93 2.41
C GLU A 15 -8.93 25.35 1.16
N GLN A 16 -8.60 26.26 0.24
CA GLN A 16 -7.78 25.96 -0.93
C GLN A 16 -6.30 26.04 -0.56
N THR A 17 -5.53 25.05 -0.98
CA THR A 17 -4.08 25.03 -0.87
C THR A 17 -3.48 24.44 -2.16
N PRO A 18 -2.27 24.85 -2.59
CA PRO A 18 -1.57 24.27 -3.74
C PRO A 18 -1.30 22.77 -3.54
N CYS A 19 -1.23 21.99 -4.63
CA CYS A 19 -0.97 20.55 -4.55
C CYS A 19 0.42 20.24 -3.97
N GLU A 20 1.37 21.16 -4.08
CA GLU A 20 2.72 21.05 -3.53
C GLU A 20 2.76 21.13 -1.99
N GLN A 21 1.63 21.51 -1.38
CA GLN A 21 1.44 21.50 0.07
C GLN A 21 0.51 20.35 0.48
N GLU A 22 0.49 20.04 1.77
CA GLU A 22 -0.39 18.99 2.29
C GLU A 22 -1.87 19.32 2.06
N HIS A 23 -2.58 18.38 1.44
CA HIS A 23 -3.99 18.52 1.13
C HIS A 23 -4.69 17.16 1.12
N ARG A 24 -6.01 17.15 1.27
CA ARG A 24 -6.83 15.92 1.37
C ARG A 24 -7.64 15.62 0.11
N PHE A 25 -7.84 16.63 -0.73
CA PHE A 25 -8.67 16.51 -1.93
C PHE A 25 -8.16 17.39 -3.07
N GLU A 26 -8.01 16.82 -4.25
CA GLU A 26 -7.68 17.54 -5.49
C GLU A 26 -8.95 17.77 -6.31
N VAL A 27 -9.28 19.03 -6.59
CA VAL A 27 -10.48 19.37 -7.35
C VAL A 27 -10.19 19.19 -8.85
N SER A 28 -10.89 18.25 -9.49
CA SER A 28 -10.84 18.04 -10.94
C SER A 28 -11.88 18.89 -11.68
N ALA A 29 -13.06 19.09 -11.08
CA ALA A 29 -14.14 19.88 -11.65
C ALA A 29 -15.04 20.51 -10.57
N ARG A 30 -15.78 21.53 -10.99
CA ARG A 30 -16.83 22.18 -10.21
C ARG A 30 -18.12 22.05 -11.00
N GLU A 31 -19.04 21.23 -10.50
CA GLU A 31 -20.33 20.99 -11.10
C GLU A 31 -21.36 21.93 -10.50
N ASP A 32 -22.07 22.69 -11.34
CA ASP A 32 -23.20 23.51 -10.90
C ASP A 32 -24.47 22.67 -10.93
N LEU A 33 -24.92 22.20 -9.76
CA LEU A 33 -26.13 21.39 -9.68
C LEU A 33 -27.40 22.19 -10.05
N ALA A 34 -27.36 23.53 -9.98
CA ALA A 34 -28.49 24.37 -10.39
C ALA A 34 -28.67 24.44 -11.92
N ALA A 35 -27.65 24.04 -12.69
CA ALA A 35 -27.72 24.01 -14.14
C ALA A 35 -28.56 22.84 -14.69
N PHE A 36 -28.84 21.82 -13.86
CA PHE A 36 -29.67 20.68 -14.27
C PHE A 36 -31.15 21.07 -14.19
N PRO A 37 -31.95 20.83 -15.25
CA PRO A 37 -33.36 21.24 -15.31
C PRO A 37 -34.25 20.31 -14.48
N SER A 38 -33.99 20.19 -13.18
CA SER A 38 -34.77 19.42 -12.22
C SER A 38 -35.10 20.27 -10.99
N SER A 39 -36.23 19.97 -10.34
CA SER A 39 -36.55 20.56 -9.04
C SER A 39 -35.66 20.04 -7.91
N GLU A 40 -34.84 19.01 -8.19
CA GLU A 40 -34.00 18.30 -7.22
C GLU A 40 -33.03 19.25 -6.50
N PHE A 41 -32.49 20.26 -7.20
CA PHE A 41 -31.51 21.20 -6.65
C PHE A 41 -32.03 22.63 -6.58
N GLY A 42 -33.36 22.80 -6.56
CA GLY A 42 -34.01 24.12 -6.52
C GLY A 42 -33.67 24.95 -5.26
N PRO A 43 -34.11 26.21 -5.19
CA PRO A 43 -33.74 27.12 -4.11
C PRO A 43 -34.08 26.62 -2.70
N ASN A 44 -35.17 25.85 -2.56
CA ASN A 44 -35.64 25.29 -1.29
C ASN A 44 -35.34 23.79 -1.13
N ALA A 45 -34.52 23.20 -2.02
CA ALA A 45 -34.18 21.78 -1.94
C ALA A 45 -33.31 21.50 -0.71
N GLU A 46 -33.50 20.34 -0.10
CA GLU A 46 -32.60 19.83 0.93
C GLU A 46 -31.26 19.39 0.31
N ILE A 47 -30.21 19.32 1.13
CA ILE A 47 -28.92 18.77 0.69
C ILE A 47 -29.13 17.29 0.33
N PRO A 48 -28.56 16.81 -0.79
CA PRO A 48 -28.62 15.40 -1.14
C PRO A 48 -28.18 14.49 -0.01
N SER A 49 -28.89 13.37 0.18
CA SER A 49 -28.44 12.31 1.06
C SER A 49 -27.10 11.74 0.60
N GLN A 50 -26.37 11.07 1.48
CA GLN A 50 -25.10 10.40 1.13
C GLN A 50 -25.25 9.44 -0.06
N THR A 51 -26.36 8.69 -0.11
CA THR A 51 -26.66 7.79 -1.23
C THR A 51 -26.84 8.56 -2.53
N ARG A 52 -27.53 9.70 -2.51
CA ARG A 52 -27.72 10.51 -3.72
C ARG A 52 -26.44 11.21 -4.13
N GLN A 53 -25.64 11.71 -3.19
CA GLN A 53 -24.31 12.25 -3.47
C GLN A 53 -23.40 11.21 -4.13
N ALA A 54 -23.47 9.95 -3.70
CA ALA A 54 -22.74 8.87 -4.36
C ALA A 54 -23.19 8.66 -5.82
N GLN A 55 -24.49 8.69 -6.10
CA GLN A 55 -25.00 8.61 -7.47
C GLN A 55 -24.55 9.79 -8.32
N LEU A 56 -24.64 11.02 -7.80
CA LEU A 56 -24.18 12.23 -8.49
C LEU A 56 -22.69 12.17 -8.80
N ARG A 57 -21.89 11.59 -7.91
CA ARG A 57 -20.46 11.36 -8.18
C ARG A 57 -20.25 10.44 -9.38
N GLU A 58 -20.96 9.32 -9.46
CA GLU A 58 -20.85 8.41 -10.60
C GLU A 58 -21.35 9.07 -11.90
N GLU A 59 -22.43 9.85 -11.81
CA GLU A 59 -23.05 10.55 -12.94
C GLU A 59 -22.18 11.70 -13.48
N LEU A 60 -21.53 12.47 -12.60
CA LEU A 60 -20.95 13.78 -12.95
C LEU A 60 -19.41 13.83 -12.79
N CYS A 61 -18.83 13.12 -11.83
CA CYS A 61 -17.41 13.28 -11.51
C CYS A 61 -16.46 12.36 -12.30
N GLY A 62 -16.95 11.22 -12.80
CA GLY A 62 -16.11 10.20 -13.43
C GLY A 62 -15.32 10.74 -14.63
N ALA A 63 -16.02 11.26 -15.64
CA ALA A 63 -15.40 11.72 -16.88
C ALA A 63 -14.47 12.92 -16.68
N SER A 64 -14.88 13.90 -15.87
CA SER A 64 -14.08 15.09 -15.59
C SER A 64 -12.80 14.76 -14.82
N THR A 65 -12.87 13.82 -13.87
CA THR A 65 -11.70 13.38 -13.10
C THR A 65 -10.75 12.53 -13.93
N LEU A 66 -11.25 11.66 -14.81
CA LEU A 66 -10.40 10.93 -15.76
C LEU A 66 -9.69 11.88 -16.73
N ASN A 67 -10.37 12.94 -17.19
CA ASN A 67 -9.74 13.97 -18.02
C ASN A 67 -8.62 14.70 -17.27
N TYR A 68 -8.82 15.03 -15.98
CA TYR A 68 -7.79 15.63 -15.12
C TYR A 68 -6.56 14.73 -15.00
N LEU A 69 -6.76 13.42 -14.89
CA LEU A 69 -5.70 12.40 -14.85
C LEU A 69 -5.14 12.03 -16.23
N ALA A 70 -5.55 12.71 -17.30
CA ALA A 70 -5.20 12.35 -18.68
C ALA A 70 -5.47 10.88 -19.04
N GLY A 71 -6.51 10.28 -18.44
CA GLY A 71 -6.90 8.89 -18.63
C GLY A 71 -6.11 7.86 -17.81
N VAL A 72 -5.11 8.27 -17.02
CA VAL A 72 -4.28 7.38 -16.20
C VAL A 72 -4.90 7.24 -14.81
N TYR A 73 -5.70 6.19 -14.61
CA TYR A 73 -6.38 5.93 -13.34
C TYR A 73 -6.47 4.43 -13.06
N ASP A 74 -5.95 4.01 -11.92
CA ASP A 74 -6.15 2.66 -11.38
C ASP A 74 -7.37 2.67 -10.46
N PRO A 75 -8.50 2.03 -10.83
CA PRO A 75 -9.68 1.99 -9.98
C PRO A 75 -9.49 1.22 -8.67
N ASN A 76 -8.44 0.40 -8.56
CA ASN A 76 -8.05 -0.30 -7.33
C ASN A 76 -6.86 0.38 -6.63
N GLY A 77 -6.40 1.52 -7.16
CA GLY A 77 -5.29 2.28 -6.66
C GLY A 77 -5.59 3.01 -5.34
N ARG A 78 -4.65 3.86 -4.92
CA ARG A 78 -4.74 4.64 -3.69
C ARG A 78 -5.74 5.80 -3.79
N TYR A 79 -5.90 6.37 -4.98
CA TYR A 79 -6.81 7.48 -5.21
C TYR A 79 -8.21 6.97 -5.55
N SER A 80 -9.21 7.64 -5.00
CA SER A 80 -10.62 7.41 -5.31
C SER A 80 -11.23 8.70 -5.86
N ILE A 81 -12.10 8.56 -6.85
CA ILE A 81 -12.96 9.66 -7.28
C ILE A 81 -13.95 9.93 -6.14
N ALA A 82 -14.07 11.20 -5.76
CA ALA A 82 -14.92 11.64 -4.66
C ALA A 82 -15.65 12.95 -5.03
N SER A 83 -16.70 13.25 -4.27
CA SER A 83 -17.46 14.50 -4.42
C SER A 83 -17.62 15.19 -3.08
N ILE A 84 -17.61 16.53 -3.08
CA ILE A 84 -17.88 17.36 -1.91
C ILE A 84 -19.04 18.28 -2.24
N LEU A 85 -20.12 18.21 -1.45
CA LEU A 85 -21.22 19.16 -1.51
C LEU A 85 -20.92 20.40 -0.67
N PRO A 86 -21.56 21.55 -0.96
CA PRO A 86 -21.47 22.72 -0.10
C PRO A 86 -21.92 22.39 1.34
N PRO A 87 -21.31 23.02 2.36
CA PRO A 87 -21.81 22.90 3.73
C PRO A 87 -23.23 23.46 3.83
N ALA A 88 -23.99 23.01 4.84
CA ALA A 88 -25.42 23.34 4.98
C ALA A 88 -25.73 24.84 4.92
N GLU A 89 -24.94 25.67 5.59
CA GLU A 89 -25.13 27.13 5.56
C GLU A 89 -24.93 27.73 4.15
N ALA A 90 -23.99 27.19 3.36
CA ALA A 90 -23.78 27.64 1.99
C ALA A 90 -24.92 27.16 1.08
N TRP A 91 -25.38 25.92 1.27
CA TRP A 91 -26.53 25.37 0.56
C TRP A 91 -27.81 26.15 0.83
N GLU A 92 -28.10 26.51 2.09
CA GLU A 92 -29.26 27.34 2.45
C GLU A 92 -29.23 28.73 1.79
N ARG A 93 -28.02 29.27 1.54
CA ARG A 93 -27.82 30.53 0.79
C ARG A 93 -27.87 30.36 -0.73
N GLY A 94 -28.15 29.17 -1.22
CA GLY A 94 -28.31 28.87 -2.65
C GLY A 94 -27.05 28.36 -3.35
N ASP A 95 -25.97 28.04 -2.63
CA ASP A 95 -24.82 27.37 -3.25
C ASP A 95 -25.21 25.94 -3.66
N ARG A 96 -24.94 25.61 -4.92
CA ARG A 96 -25.23 24.30 -5.53
C ARG A 96 -23.98 23.71 -6.18
N THR A 97 -22.80 24.22 -5.82
CA THR A 97 -21.53 23.79 -6.38
C THR A 97 -21.10 22.46 -5.77
N MET A 98 -21.15 21.37 -6.53
CA MET A 98 -20.52 20.12 -6.15
C MET A 98 -19.08 20.10 -6.66
N LEU A 99 -18.11 19.89 -5.77
CA LEU A 99 -16.73 19.65 -6.17
C LEU A 99 -16.58 18.18 -6.55
N CYS A 100 -16.03 17.93 -7.73
CA CYS A 100 -15.54 16.61 -8.14
C CYS A 100 -14.03 16.57 -8.03
N GLY A 101 -13.47 15.41 -7.70
CA GLY A 101 -12.04 15.33 -7.47
C GLY A 101 -11.55 13.98 -6.98
N LEU A 102 -10.33 13.99 -6.48
CA LEU A 102 -9.60 12.82 -6.01
C LEU A 102 -9.23 12.97 -4.55
N GLN A 103 -9.26 11.85 -3.83
CA GLN A 103 -8.76 11.76 -2.47
C GLN A 103 -8.11 10.40 -2.24
N VAL A 104 -7.17 10.36 -1.30
CA VAL A 104 -6.72 9.11 -0.67
C VAL A 104 -7.44 9.01 0.66
N THR A 105 -7.93 7.81 0.98
CA THR A 105 -8.54 7.53 2.28
C THR A 105 -7.74 6.50 3.04
N ASP A 106 -7.76 6.63 4.35
CA ASP A 106 -7.32 5.57 5.23
C ASP A 106 -8.30 4.40 5.19
N ALA A 107 -7.98 3.42 6.02
CA ALA A 107 -8.75 2.22 6.21
C ALA A 107 -10.20 2.54 6.66
N SER A 108 -10.43 3.55 7.50
CA SER A 108 -11.79 3.95 7.92
C SER A 108 -12.60 4.67 6.85
N GLY A 109 -12.00 4.96 5.68
CA GLY A 109 -12.60 5.82 4.65
C GLY A 109 -12.40 7.31 4.93
N THR A 110 -11.58 7.67 5.90
CA THR A 110 -11.29 9.07 6.24
C THR A 110 -10.23 9.61 5.28
N PRO A 111 -10.46 10.76 4.62
CA PRO A 111 -9.47 11.35 3.72
C PRO A 111 -8.16 11.68 4.44
N THR A 112 -7.03 11.22 3.90
CA THR A 112 -5.69 11.44 4.46
C THR A 112 -5.00 12.63 3.80
N LEU A 113 -3.95 13.14 4.45
CA LEU A 113 -3.10 14.16 3.82
C LEU A 113 -2.25 13.51 2.73
N THR A 114 -2.10 14.23 1.63
CA THR A 114 -1.27 13.92 0.48
C THR A 114 -0.51 15.18 0.07
N THR A 115 0.62 15.01 -0.62
CA THR A 115 1.41 16.11 -1.18
C THR A 115 1.82 15.74 -2.59
N GLY A 116 1.91 16.72 -3.49
CA GLY A 116 2.10 16.55 -4.93
C GLY A 116 0.78 16.35 -5.66
N ARG A 117 0.79 16.45 -7.00
CA ARG A 117 -0.40 16.28 -7.84
C ARG A 117 -0.70 14.79 -8.09
N ALA A 118 -1.95 14.37 -7.99
CA ALA A 118 -2.37 12.98 -8.17
C ALA A 118 -2.01 12.43 -9.56
N ALA A 119 -2.13 13.26 -10.59
CA ALA A 119 -1.77 12.92 -11.97
C ALA A 119 -0.26 12.65 -12.18
N GLU A 120 0.59 13.08 -11.24
CA GLU A 120 2.04 12.96 -11.32
C GLU A 120 2.59 11.96 -10.28
N GLN A 121 1.70 11.30 -9.55
CA GLN A 121 2.04 10.37 -8.48
C GLN A 121 1.66 8.95 -8.85
N ASP A 122 2.38 8.01 -8.23
CA ASP A 122 2.06 6.61 -8.30
C ASP A 122 0.62 6.36 -7.81
N GLN A 123 -0.15 5.66 -8.64
CA GLN A 123 -1.53 5.28 -8.33
C GLN A 123 -1.59 4.06 -7.41
N ALA A 124 -0.47 3.34 -7.21
CA ALA A 124 -0.43 2.13 -6.43
C ALA A 124 -0.84 2.36 -4.97
N ARG A 125 -1.71 1.48 -4.47
CA ARG A 125 -1.99 1.35 -3.04
C ARG A 125 -0.92 0.44 -2.42
N VAL A 126 0.04 1.08 -1.77
CA VAL A 126 1.10 0.40 -1.01
C VAL A 126 1.03 0.79 0.46
N LEU A 127 1.48 -0.11 1.31
CA LEU A 127 1.67 0.12 2.74
C LEU A 127 3.16 0.33 3.04
N ASP A 128 3.46 1.06 4.10
CA ASP A 128 4.83 1.30 4.54
C ASP A 128 5.45 0.06 5.21
N ALA A 129 6.78 -0.02 5.21
CA ALA A 129 7.51 -1.07 5.90
C ALA A 129 7.14 -1.12 7.40
N GLY A 130 6.90 -2.31 7.91
CA GLY A 130 6.43 -2.58 9.27
C GLY A 130 4.93 -2.51 9.48
N GLN A 131 4.14 -2.11 8.47
CA GLN A 131 2.69 -2.22 8.56
C GLN A 131 2.23 -3.66 8.34
N CYS A 132 1.27 -4.10 9.15
CA CYS A 132 0.59 -5.37 8.99
C CYS A 132 -0.71 -5.18 8.22
N ALA A 133 -1.08 -6.18 7.42
CA ALA A 133 -2.20 -6.06 6.49
C ALA A 133 -3.10 -7.29 6.47
N ALA A 134 -4.40 -7.02 6.42
CA ALA A 134 -5.43 -7.99 6.15
C ALA A 134 -6.12 -7.65 4.82
N THR A 135 -6.55 -8.69 4.11
CA THR A 135 -7.37 -8.52 2.91
C THR A 135 -8.83 -8.35 3.31
N ASP A 136 -9.50 -7.34 2.78
CA ASP A 136 -10.93 -7.13 3.02
C ASP A 136 -11.82 -7.94 2.05
N ALA A 137 -13.15 -7.78 2.17
CA ALA A 137 -14.12 -8.48 1.33
C ALA A 137 -14.02 -8.12 -0.17
N SER A 138 -13.36 -7.01 -0.52
CA SER A 138 -13.10 -6.57 -1.90
C SER A 138 -11.76 -7.06 -2.45
N SER A 139 -11.03 -7.90 -1.70
CA SER A 139 -9.68 -8.34 -2.02
C SER A 139 -8.62 -7.22 -1.98
N THR A 140 -8.89 -6.12 -1.27
CA THR A 140 -7.95 -5.01 -1.11
C THR A 140 -7.13 -5.17 0.16
N LEU A 141 -5.83 -4.89 0.10
CA LEU A 141 -4.96 -4.87 1.28
C LEU A 141 -5.24 -3.64 2.15
N ARG A 142 -5.46 -3.89 3.44
CA ARG A 142 -5.77 -2.88 4.43
C ARG A 142 -4.82 -2.99 5.62
N ALA A 143 -4.21 -1.87 6.00
CA ALA A 143 -3.40 -1.79 7.20
C ALA A 143 -4.23 -2.08 8.46
N VAL A 144 -3.65 -2.84 9.38
CA VAL A 144 -4.16 -3.16 10.72
C VAL A 144 -3.01 -3.10 11.73
N ASP A 145 -3.34 -2.98 13.01
CA ASP A 145 -2.34 -3.16 14.07
C ASP A 145 -1.78 -4.59 13.99
N CYS A 146 -0.46 -4.78 14.12
CA CYS A 146 0.14 -6.11 14.04
C CYS A 146 -0.34 -7.05 15.16
N ALA A 147 -0.82 -6.53 16.29
CA ALA A 147 -1.46 -7.35 17.32
C ALA A 147 -2.81 -7.93 16.88
N GLU A 148 -3.48 -7.29 15.92
CA GLU A 148 -4.72 -7.77 15.32
C GLU A 148 -4.43 -8.85 14.26
N PRO A 149 -5.42 -9.74 13.97
CA PRO A 149 -5.30 -10.74 12.92
C PRO A 149 -4.97 -10.13 11.54
N HIS A 150 -3.89 -10.60 10.94
CA HIS A 150 -3.43 -10.18 9.61
C HIS A 150 -2.81 -11.36 8.83
N HIS A 151 -2.44 -11.17 7.57
CA HIS A 151 -1.86 -12.24 6.73
C HIS A 151 -0.50 -11.86 6.12
N LEU A 152 -0.18 -10.56 6.13
CA LEU A 152 0.99 -9.99 5.51
C LEU A 152 1.60 -8.96 6.46
N GLU A 153 2.92 -9.00 6.67
CA GLU A 153 3.68 -7.89 7.25
C GLU A 153 4.62 -7.32 6.19
N VAL A 154 4.52 -6.02 5.93
CA VAL A 154 5.25 -5.37 4.84
C VAL A 154 6.70 -5.17 5.24
N THR A 155 7.63 -5.59 4.40
CA THR A 155 9.08 -5.43 4.63
C THR A 155 9.65 -4.27 3.85
N SER A 156 9.10 -3.96 2.67
CA SER A 156 9.50 -2.83 1.85
C SER A 156 8.45 -2.47 0.79
N VAL A 157 8.57 -1.26 0.25
CA VAL A 157 7.90 -0.82 -0.98
C VAL A 157 8.93 -0.81 -2.11
N VAL A 158 8.59 -1.38 -3.25
CA VAL A 158 9.46 -1.44 -4.43
C VAL A 158 8.79 -0.74 -5.59
N SER A 159 9.44 0.29 -6.12
CA SER A 159 9.06 0.89 -7.41
C SER A 159 9.57 0.02 -8.55
N MET A 160 8.68 -0.32 -9.47
CA MET A 160 8.99 -1.09 -10.68
C MET A 160 9.14 -0.20 -11.92
N ALA A 161 8.92 1.11 -11.81
CA ALA A 161 8.92 2.04 -12.94
C ALA A 161 10.26 2.09 -13.68
N GLU A 162 11.38 2.12 -12.93
CA GLU A 162 12.72 2.18 -13.54
C GLU A 162 13.18 0.83 -14.10
N VAL A 163 12.60 -0.26 -13.59
CA VAL A 163 12.93 -1.63 -13.97
C VAL A 163 12.27 -2.00 -15.29
N PHE A 164 11.02 -1.57 -15.48
CA PHE A 164 10.22 -1.81 -16.68
C PHE A 164 9.76 -0.47 -17.29
N PRO A 165 10.68 0.34 -17.86
CA PRO A 165 10.37 1.70 -18.29
C PRO A 165 9.55 1.79 -19.59
N ASP A 166 9.54 0.73 -20.39
CA ASP A 166 9.10 0.75 -21.79
C ASP A 166 7.95 -0.22 -22.11
N HIS A 167 7.49 -1.01 -21.14
CA HIS A 167 6.39 -1.96 -21.32
C HIS A 167 5.66 -2.26 -20.00
N THR A 168 4.48 -2.88 -20.13
CA THR A 168 3.77 -3.50 -19.00
C THR A 168 4.43 -4.84 -18.68
N PRO A 169 4.99 -5.06 -17.48
CA PRO A 169 5.67 -6.30 -17.17
C PRO A 169 4.68 -7.47 -17.02
N SER A 170 5.06 -8.62 -17.57
CA SER A 170 4.36 -9.89 -17.33
C SER A 170 4.48 -10.33 -15.87
N VAL A 171 3.63 -11.27 -15.45
CA VAL A 171 3.69 -11.85 -14.10
C VAL A 171 5.04 -12.54 -13.89
N GLU A 172 5.54 -13.26 -14.88
CA GLU A 172 6.82 -13.95 -14.80
C GLU A 172 8.02 -12.99 -14.67
N GLU A 173 7.98 -11.83 -15.32
CA GLU A 173 9.01 -10.79 -15.18
C GLU A 173 8.98 -10.16 -13.79
N GLN A 174 7.78 -9.86 -13.29
CA GLN A 174 7.60 -9.37 -11.92
C GLN A 174 8.12 -10.39 -10.91
N ASP A 175 7.71 -11.65 -11.01
CA ASP A 175 8.13 -12.71 -10.08
C ASP A 175 9.65 -12.91 -10.09
N LYS A 176 10.28 -12.88 -11.27
CA LYS A 176 11.72 -13.02 -11.38
C LYS A 176 12.47 -11.87 -10.70
N TYR A 177 12.01 -10.64 -10.89
CA TYR A 177 12.66 -9.47 -10.29
C TYR A 177 12.38 -9.36 -8.79
N LEU A 178 11.10 -9.46 -8.40
CA LEU A 178 10.65 -9.30 -7.02
C LEU A 178 11.08 -10.46 -6.13
N GLY A 179 11.26 -11.66 -6.68
CA GLY A 179 11.76 -12.82 -5.92
C GLY A 179 13.07 -12.54 -5.19
N ASP A 180 14.07 -12.01 -5.90
CA ASP A 180 15.37 -11.69 -5.31
C ASP A 180 15.30 -10.43 -4.41
N VAL A 181 14.62 -9.38 -4.88
CA VAL A 181 14.51 -8.10 -4.17
C VAL A 181 13.77 -8.27 -2.84
N CYS A 182 12.59 -8.90 -2.85
CA CYS A 182 11.78 -9.09 -1.66
C CYS A 182 12.37 -10.13 -0.70
N THR A 183 13.09 -11.13 -1.20
CA THR A 183 13.86 -12.04 -0.33
C THR A 183 14.94 -11.28 0.41
N THR A 184 15.69 -10.41 -0.27
CA THR A 184 16.71 -9.57 0.35
C THR A 184 16.11 -8.63 1.39
N ALA A 185 15.03 -7.92 1.04
CA ALA A 185 14.32 -7.02 1.95
C ALA A 185 13.80 -7.76 3.20
N ALA A 186 13.28 -8.97 3.06
CA ALA A 186 12.84 -9.79 4.18
C ALA A 186 13.98 -10.18 5.12
N GLN A 187 15.15 -10.53 4.58
CA GLN A 187 16.33 -10.84 5.39
C GLN A 187 16.83 -9.61 6.14
N GLU A 188 16.92 -8.46 5.47
CA GLU A 188 17.35 -7.20 6.07
C GLU A 188 16.40 -6.75 7.17
N TYR A 189 15.08 -6.80 6.91
CA TYR A 189 14.03 -6.42 7.85
C TYR A 189 14.08 -7.22 9.16
N LEU A 190 14.42 -8.50 9.10
CA LEU A 190 14.56 -9.36 10.29
C LEU A 190 15.99 -9.40 10.86
N GLY A 191 16.94 -8.64 10.30
CA GLY A 191 18.32 -8.60 10.77
C GLY A 191 19.16 -9.84 10.42
N GLY A 192 18.77 -10.59 9.39
CA GLY A 192 19.55 -11.67 8.79
C GLY A 192 18.73 -12.87 8.32
N GLU A 193 19.32 -13.67 7.43
CA GLU A 193 18.71 -14.90 6.89
C GLU A 193 18.32 -15.90 8.00
N GLU A 194 19.12 -16.02 9.05
CA GLU A 194 18.84 -16.95 10.14
C GLU A 194 17.55 -16.56 10.90
N ASN A 195 17.32 -15.27 11.14
CA ASN A 195 16.10 -14.82 11.82
C ASN A 195 14.86 -15.11 10.96
N LEU A 196 14.94 -14.83 9.65
CA LEU A 196 13.89 -15.19 8.69
C LEU A 196 13.61 -16.69 8.69
N TYR A 197 14.68 -17.51 8.67
CA TYR A 197 14.54 -18.95 8.73
C TYR A 197 13.79 -19.41 9.98
N GLN A 198 14.16 -18.86 11.14
CA GLN A 198 13.65 -19.23 12.46
C GLN A 198 12.21 -18.78 12.70
N VAL A 199 11.76 -17.63 12.20
CA VAL A 199 10.34 -17.24 12.29
C VAL A 199 9.45 -18.01 11.32
N ALA A 200 10.03 -18.79 10.41
CA ALA A 200 9.36 -19.70 9.47
C ALA A 200 8.38 -19.04 8.48
N LEU A 201 8.36 -17.71 8.40
CA LEU A 201 7.65 -16.97 7.37
C LEU A 201 8.39 -17.05 6.02
N GLN A 202 7.67 -16.78 4.94
CA GLN A 202 8.20 -16.73 3.58
C GLN A 202 8.11 -15.30 3.03
N PRO A 203 9.13 -14.86 2.26
CA PRO A 203 9.00 -13.66 1.44
C PRO A 203 7.83 -13.81 0.45
N PHE A 204 7.11 -12.72 0.25
CA PHE A 204 5.99 -12.59 -0.65
C PHE A 204 6.00 -11.20 -1.29
N TRP A 205 5.37 -11.05 -2.43
CA TRP A 205 5.17 -9.77 -3.09
C TRP A 205 3.79 -9.70 -3.72
N THR A 206 3.20 -8.51 -3.68
CA THR A 206 2.03 -8.20 -4.49
C THR A 206 2.45 -8.06 -5.95
N ALA A 207 1.64 -8.54 -6.89
CA ALA A 207 1.85 -8.32 -8.32
C ALA A 207 0.91 -7.23 -8.85
N LEU A 208 1.40 -6.41 -9.78
CA LEU A 208 0.56 -5.48 -10.53
C LEU A 208 -0.07 -6.18 -11.73
N SER A 209 -1.39 -6.05 -11.87
CA SER A 209 -2.08 -6.43 -13.09
C SER A 209 -1.75 -5.45 -14.23
N ALA A 210 -1.96 -5.88 -15.48
CA ALA A 210 -1.81 -4.99 -16.63
C ALA A 210 -2.70 -3.75 -16.53
N ALA A 211 -3.95 -3.90 -16.04
CA ALA A 211 -4.86 -2.78 -15.84
C ALA A 211 -4.37 -1.79 -14.78
N ALA A 212 -3.80 -2.29 -13.67
CA ALA A 212 -3.19 -1.43 -12.64
C ALA A 212 -1.99 -0.65 -13.21
N TRP A 213 -1.15 -1.33 -14.00
CA TRP A 213 -0.01 -0.70 -14.67
C TRP A 213 -0.46 0.36 -15.69
N GLU A 214 -1.42 0.06 -16.55
CA GLU A 214 -1.98 1.05 -17.48
C GLU A 214 -2.64 2.22 -16.74
N GLY A 215 -3.25 1.93 -15.59
CA GLY A 215 -3.82 2.91 -14.67
C GLY A 215 -2.81 3.75 -13.89
N GLY A 216 -1.50 3.54 -14.06
CA GLY A 216 -0.45 4.36 -13.44
C GLY A 216 0.15 3.82 -12.14
N SER A 217 -0.26 2.63 -11.69
CA SER A 217 0.35 1.97 -10.53
C SER A 217 1.73 1.44 -10.89
N ARG A 218 2.75 1.79 -10.11
CA ARG A 218 4.15 1.44 -10.39
C ARG A 218 4.87 0.76 -9.22
N SER A 219 4.30 0.81 -8.02
CA SER A 219 4.91 0.22 -6.83
C SER A 219 4.16 -1.00 -6.31
N VAL A 220 4.90 -1.89 -5.65
CA VAL A 220 4.38 -3.10 -5.00
C VAL A 220 4.90 -3.20 -3.56
N ASN A 221 4.20 -3.95 -2.73
CA ASN A 221 4.70 -4.34 -1.42
C ASN A 221 5.47 -5.66 -1.51
N CYS A 222 6.67 -5.68 -0.93
CA CYS A 222 7.29 -6.90 -0.41
C CYS A 222 6.78 -7.13 1.01
N GLY A 223 6.62 -8.39 1.40
CA GLY A 223 6.24 -8.71 2.76
C GLY A 223 6.53 -10.14 3.16
N LEU A 224 6.10 -10.47 4.37
CA LEU A 224 6.20 -11.78 4.98
C LEU A 224 4.81 -12.37 5.16
N VAL A 225 4.65 -13.61 4.72
CA VAL A 225 3.43 -14.39 4.90
C VAL A 225 3.78 -15.74 5.49
N TYR A 226 2.77 -16.48 5.95
CA TYR A 226 2.90 -17.92 6.12
C TYR A 226 1.89 -18.62 5.21
N ALA A 227 2.38 -19.39 4.24
CA ALA A 227 1.53 -20.14 3.32
C ALA A 227 1.50 -21.63 3.68
N ASN A 228 0.31 -22.20 3.81
CA ASN A 228 0.09 -23.63 4.01
C ASN A 228 -1.04 -24.12 3.11
N ASN A 229 -0.80 -25.19 2.34
CA ASN A 229 -1.79 -25.78 1.43
C ASN A 229 -2.45 -24.77 0.47
N GLY A 230 -1.70 -23.77 0.02
CA GLY A 230 -2.19 -22.74 -0.90
C GLY A 230 -3.11 -21.68 -0.26
N GLN A 231 -3.13 -21.57 1.07
CA GLN A 231 -3.82 -20.51 1.82
C GLN A 231 -2.82 -19.81 2.74
N PHE A 232 -3.05 -18.51 2.98
CA PHE A 232 -2.29 -17.78 3.99
C PHE A 232 -2.87 -18.04 5.38
N ALA A 233 -1.98 -18.30 6.35
CA ALA A 233 -2.33 -18.41 7.75
C ALA A 233 -2.66 -17.04 8.35
N THR A 234 -3.38 -17.05 9.46
CA THR A 234 -3.59 -15.85 10.27
C THR A 234 -2.38 -15.61 11.15
N LEU A 235 -1.81 -14.41 11.05
CA LEU A 235 -0.72 -13.92 11.88
C LEU A 235 -1.24 -13.00 12.98
N THR A 236 -0.62 -13.05 14.15
CA THR A 236 -0.74 -12.01 15.21
C THR A 236 0.62 -11.74 15.84
N GLY A 237 0.87 -10.48 16.19
CA GLY A 237 2.20 -9.97 16.53
C GLY A 237 3.06 -9.70 15.29
N SER A 238 4.11 -8.89 15.45
CA SER A 238 5.07 -8.62 14.37
C SER A 238 6.13 -9.71 14.27
N ALA A 239 6.56 -10.01 13.06
CA ALA A 239 7.70 -10.86 12.73
C ALA A 239 9.01 -10.38 13.37
N THR A 240 9.17 -9.06 13.57
CA THR A 240 10.34 -8.48 14.24
C THR A 240 10.39 -8.80 15.74
N ALA A 241 9.25 -9.15 16.36
CA ALA A 241 9.20 -9.64 17.73
C ALA A 241 9.72 -11.09 17.87
N GLY A 242 10.15 -11.70 16.76
CA GLY A 242 10.74 -13.02 16.71
C GLY A 242 9.75 -14.13 17.08
N ARG A 243 10.29 -15.31 17.39
CA ARG A 243 9.49 -16.50 17.72
C ARG A 243 8.60 -16.31 18.96
N ASP A 244 9.01 -15.46 19.88
CA ASP A 244 8.30 -15.26 21.15
C ASP A 244 7.06 -14.38 20.98
N GLY A 245 7.13 -13.37 20.10
CA GLY A 245 6.04 -12.42 19.87
C GLY A 245 5.11 -12.76 18.70
N LEU A 246 5.60 -13.45 17.66
CA LEU A 246 4.80 -13.83 16.51
C LEU A 246 3.95 -15.08 16.79
N ARG A 247 2.72 -15.12 16.26
CA ARG A 247 1.89 -16.32 16.20
C ARG A 247 1.41 -16.58 14.78
N ILE A 248 1.31 -17.86 14.42
CA ILE A 248 0.84 -18.39 13.14
C ILE A 248 -0.32 -19.33 13.46
N ASP A 249 -1.53 -18.98 13.02
CA ASP A 249 -2.79 -19.64 13.39
C ASP A 249 -2.91 -19.85 14.91
N GLY A 250 -2.50 -18.84 15.69
CA GLY A 250 -2.51 -18.85 17.16
C GLY A 250 -1.38 -19.64 17.82
N ASN A 251 -0.52 -20.31 17.06
CA ASN A 251 0.60 -21.10 17.57
C ASN A 251 1.93 -20.36 17.44
N PRO A 252 2.96 -20.64 18.25
CA PRO A 252 4.31 -20.12 17.98
C PRO A 252 4.81 -20.63 16.62
N PRO A 253 5.77 -19.94 15.98
CA PRO A 253 6.34 -20.40 14.73
C PRO A 253 6.86 -21.84 14.82
N PRO A 254 6.63 -22.68 13.79
CA PRO A 254 7.07 -24.07 13.84
C PRO A 254 8.58 -24.15 14.06
N GLU A 255 9.03 -25.17 14.80
CA GLU A 255 10.46 -25.39 15.00
C GLU A 255 11.15 -25.69 13.66
N ARG A 256 12.35 -25.12 13.50
CA ARG A 256 13.13 -25.25 12.28
C ARG A 256 14.41 -26.03 12.61
N PRO A 257 14.75 -27.06 11.82
CA PRO A 257 15.97 -27.83 12.04
C PRO A 257 17.22 -26.94 12.12
N GLU A 258 18.18 -27.28 12.97
CA GLU A 258 19.48 -26.59 12.93
C GLU A 258 20.11 -26.70 11.53
N ARG A 259 20.38 -25.56 10.91
CA ARG A 259 21.09 -25.53 9.64
C ARG A 259 22.55 -25.88 9.88
N ARG A 260 23.12 -26.70 9.00
CA ARG A 260 24.57 -26.94 9.02
C ARG A 260 25.28 -25.62 8.72
N PRO A 261 26.32 -25.24 9.49
CA PRO A 261 27.08 -24.04 9.18
C PRO A 261 27.61 -24.12 7.75
N LEU A 262 27.48 -23.02 7.01
CA LEU A 262 28.11 -22.89 5.70
C LEU A 262 29.60 -23.20 5.87
N ARG A 263 30.14 -24.13 5.05
CA ARG A 263 31.59 -24.40 5.09
C ARG A 263 32.31 -23.09 4.80
N GLN A 264 33.04 -22.58 5.78
CA GLN A 264 34.01 -21.51 5.54
C GLN A 264 35.03 -22.04 4.52
N ASN A 265 35.42 -21.19 3.56
CA ASN A 265 36.29 -21.52 2.43
C ASN A 265 37.46 -22.44 2.80
N PRO A 266 37.82 -23.43 1.95
CA PRO A 266 38.90 -24.38 2.20
C PRO A 266 40.32 -23.78 2.09
N GLU A 267 40.49 -22.45 2.07
CA GLU A 267 41.81 -21.81 1.98
C GLU A 267 42.56 -21.73 3.32
N SER A 268 41.94 -22.07 4.45
CA SER A 268 42.59 -22.02 5.77
C SER A 268 43.24 -23.33 6.24
N ASN A 269 43.16 -24.41 5.46
CA ASN A 269 43.84 -25.69 5.76
C ASN A 269 44.90 -26.02 4.71
N ALA A 270 45.93 -25.18 4.61
CA ALA A 270 47.21 -25.65 4.08
C ALA A 270 47.86 -26.56 5.14
N PRO A 271 48.18 -27.83 4.83
CA PRO A 271 48.94 -28.65 5.77
C PRO A 271 50.34 -28.05 5.91
N VAL A 272 50.69 -27.64 7.13
CA VAL A 272 52.08 -27.34 7.48
C VAL A 272 52.84 -28.66 7.31
N ALA A 273 53.68 -28.73 6.28
CA ALA A 273 54.54 -29.88 6.04
C ALA A 273 55.38 -30.16 7.29
N SER A 274 55.26 -31.38 7.83
CA SER A 274 56.15 -31.88 8.87
C SER A 274 57.59 -31.89 8.36
N ALA A 275 58.40 -30.95 8.81
CA ALA A 275 59.85 -31.09 8.77
C ALA A 275 60.26 -32.00 9.93
N ASN A 276 60.60 -33.24 9.61
CA ASN A 276 61.45 -34.05 10.46
C ASN A 276 62.36 -34.91 9.59
N GLN A 277 63.65 -34.57 9.58
CA GLN A 277 64.75 -35.51 9.41
C GLN A 277 66.06 -34.84 9.85
N GLU A 278 66.36 -34.98 11.14
CA GLU A 278 67.73 -35.30 11.58
C GLU A 278 67.79 -36.82 11.70
N PRO A 279 68.94 -37.49 11.45
CA PRO A 279 70.04 -37.42 12.43
C PRO A 279 71.47 -37.56 11.86
N GLY A 280 72.47 -37.17 12.64
CA GLY A 280 73.80 -37.79 12.55
C GLY A 280 74.96 -36.98 13.12
N ALA A 281 75.30 -37.24 14.38
CA ALA A 281 76.60 -36.92 14.95
C ALA A 281 77.65 -37.96 14.52
N GLN A 282 78.74 -37.50 13.90
CA GLN A 282 80.15 -37.80 14.21
C GLN A 282 81.07 -36.97 13.30
#